data_AF-A0A3D2XJH8-F1
#
_entry.id   AF-A0A3D2XJH8-F1
#
_cell.length_a   1.000
_cell.length_b   1.000
_cell.length_c   1.000
_cell.angle_alpha   90.00
_cell.angle_beta   90.00
_cell.angle_gamma   90.00
#
_symmetry.space_group_name_H-M   'P 1'
#
loop_
_entity.id
_entity.type
_entity.pdbx_description
1 polymer ?
#
loop_
_entity_poly.entity_id
_entity_poly.type
_entity_poly.pdbx_seq_one_letter_code
_entity_poly.pdbx_strand_id
1 'polypeptide(L)' 'MAQIIYTITDEAPALASRSFLPIVSSFLEPYGISLETKNISLAARILSA' A
#
# COMPACT_ATOMS: atom_id res chain seq x y z
N MET A 1 -3.10 -17.99 -5.01
CA MET A 1 -3.94 -16.83 -4.62
C MET A 1 -3.26 -15.60 -5.17
N ALA A 2 -3.96 -14.72 -5.90
CA ALA A 2 -3.35 -13.52 -6.44
C ALA A 2 -3.11 -12.52 -5.30
N GLN A 3 -1.85 -12.12 -5.10
CA GLN A 3 -1.42 -11.22 -4.03
C GLN A 3 -1.11 -9.85 -4.66
N ILE A 4 -1.78 -8.81 -4.20
CA ILE A 4 -1.55 -7.44 -4.67
C ILE A 4 -0.60 -6.76 -3.70
N ILE A 5 0.47 -6.18 -4.23
CA ILE A 5 1.39 -5.33 -3.47
C ILE A 5 1.04 -3.86 -3.73
N TYR A 6 0.62 -3.15 -2.70
CA TYR A 6 0.36 -1.72 -2.72
C TYR A 6 1.58 -0.95 -2.16
N THR A 7 2.22 -0.14 -2.99
CA THR A 7 3.42 0.59 -2.59
C THR A 7 3.06 1.84 -1.79
N ILE A 8 3.63 2.00 -0.60
CA ILE A 8 3.63 3.28 0.11
C ILE A 8 4.81 4.10 -0.43
N THR A 9 4.49 5.24 -1.02
CA THR A 9 5.42 6.15 -1.69
C THR A 9 5.53 7.47 -0.92
N ASP A 10 5.91 8.56 -1.59
CA ASP A 10 6.15 9.87 -1.01
C ASP A 10 5.08 10.90 -1.43
N GLU A 11 5.11 12.09 -0.82
CA GLU A 11 4.36 13.29 -1.24
C GLU A 11 2.84 13.09 -1.42
N ALA A 12 2.26 13.66 -2.49
CA ALA A 12 0.83 13.59 -2.76
C ALA A 12 0.29 12.15 -2.87
N PRO A 13 0.97 11.20 -3.56
CA PRO A 13 0.55 9.80 -3.57
C PRO A 13 0.50 9.13 -2.20
N ALA A 14 1.41 9.47 -1.29
CA ALA A 14 1.39 8.94 0.08
C ALA A 14 0.16 9.41 0.86
N LEU A 15 -0.20 10.69 0.70
CA LEU A 15 -1.40 11.28 1.31
C LEU A 15 -2.69 10.63 0.75
N ALA A 16 -2.78 10.48 -0.57
CA ALA A 16 -3.92 9.81 -1.21
C ALA A 16 -4.07 8.36 -0.73
N SER A 17 -2.95 7.66 -0.55
CA SER A 17 -2.94 6.27 -0.06
C SER A 17 -3.53 6.13 1.34
N ARG A 18 -3.39 7.13 2.22
CA ARG A 18 -4.00 7.11 3.56
C ARG A 18 -5.53 7.11 3.52
N SER A 19 -6.12 7.72 2.50
CA SER A 19 -7.57 7.71 2.27
C SER A 19 -8.03 6.49 1.49
N PHE A 20 -7.29 6.11 0.44
CA PHE A 20 -7.76 5.14 -0.55
C PHE A 20 -7.45 3.68 -0.17
N LEU A 21 -6.32 3.41 0.48
CA LEU A 21 -5.91 2.06 0.83
C LEU A 21 -6.93 1.29 1.69
N PRO A 22 -7.55 1.89 2.75
CA PRO A 22 -8.58 1.21 3.53
C PRO A 22 -9.80 0.83 2.69
N ILE A 23 -10.20 1.72 1.76
CA ILE A 23 -11.35 1.48 0.88
C ILE A 23 -11.07 0.27 -0.02
N VAL A 24 -9.92 0.26 -0.70
CA VAL A 24 -9.55 -0.86 -1.57
C VAL A 24 -9.47 -2.17 -0.79
N SER A 25 -8.89 -2.15 0.42
CA SER A 25 -8.81 -3.34 1.28
C SER A 25 -10.18 -3.92 1.59
N SER A 26 -11.15 -3.09 2.02
CA SER A 26 -12.51 -3.56 2.34
C SER A 26 -13.27 -4.10 1.13
N PHE A 27 -13.01 -3.57 -0.07
CA PHE A 27 -13.64 -4.06 -1.30
C PHE A 27 -13.09 -5.43 -1.74
N LEU A 28 -11.83 -5.71 -1.45
CA LEU A 28 -11.14 -6.92 -1.88
C LEU A 28 -11.31 -8.11 -0.91
N GLU A 29 -11.56 -7.83 0.37
CA GLU A 29 -11.72 -8.83 1.44
C GLU A 29 -12.73 -9.95 1.11
N PRO A 30 -13.95 -9.67 0.59
CA PRO A 30 -14.94 -10.72 0.29
C PRO A 30 -14.52 -11.69 -0.81
N TYR A 31 -13.54 -11.30 -1.65
CA TYR A 31 -13.06 -12.09 -2.78
C TYR A 31 -11.82 -12.92 -2.44
N GLY A 32 -11.34 -12.87 -1.20
CA GLY A 32 -10.13 -13.57 -0.77
C GLY A 32 -8.85 -13.06 -1.45
N ILE A 33 -8.86 -11.82 -1.92
CA ILE A 33 -7.69 -11.16 -2.53
C ILE A 33 -6.90 -10.48 -1.43
N SER A 34 -5.63 -10.88 -1.25
CA SER A 34 -4.75 -10.28 -0.24
C SER A 34 -4.11 -8.99 -0.77
N LEU A 35 -4.12 -7.96 0.08
CA LEU A 35 -3.49 -6.68 -0.16
C LEU A 35 -2.36 -6.48 0.85
N GLU A 36 -1.11 -6.54 0.38
CA GLU A 36 0.06 -6.27 1.20
C GLU A 36 0.64 -4.90 0.87
N THR A 37 1.22 -4.24 1.87
CA THR A 37 1.92 -2.97 1.65
C THR A 37 3.42 -3.16 1.60
N LYS A 38 4.09 -2.46 0.68
CA LYS A 38 5.56 -2.30 0.70
C LYS A 38 5.92 -0.83 0.73
N ASN A 39 6.67 -0.44 1.76
CA ASN A 39 7.14 0.93 1.88
C ASN A 39 8.40 1.13 1.04
N ILE A 40 8.27 1.90 -0.03
CA ILE A 40 9.37 2.26 -0.95
C ILE A 40 9.66 3.76 -0.94
N SER A 41 9.12 4.47 0.06
CA SER A 41 9.37 5.89 0.27
C SER A 41 10.87 6.18 0.35
N LEU A 42 11.27 7.40 0.00
CA LEU A 42 12.65 7.82 0.13
C LEU A 42 13.18 7.57 1.54
N ALA A 43 12.41 7.93 2.57
CA ALA A 43 12.78 7.73 3.96
C ALA A 43 12.97 6.24 4.30
N ALA A 44 12.05 5.37 3.86
CA ALA A 44 12.15 3.94 4.12
C ALA A 44 13.38 3.31 3.45
N ARG A 45 13.72 3.75 2.23
CA ARG A 45 14.93 3.27 1.54
C ARG A 45 16.21 3.74 2.21
N ILE A 46 16.25 4.97 2.72
CA ILE A 46 17.41 5.47 3.49
C ILE A 46 17.58 4.67 4.79
N LEU A 47 16.50 4.41 5.53
CA LEU A 47 16.54 3.65 6.79
C LEU A 47 16.91 2.17 6.60
N SER A 48 16.75 1.63 5.39
CA SER A 48 17.02 0.22 5.08
C SER A 48 18.48 -0.06 4.69
N ALA A 49 19.30 0.98 4.48
CA ALA A 49 20.71 0.87 4.09
C ALA A 49 21.63 0.69 5.31
#